data_AF-A0A2T7CAY0-F1
#
_entry.id   AF-A0A2T7CAY0-F1
#
_cell.length_a   1.000
_cell.length_b   1.000
_cell.length_c   1.000
_cell.angle_alpha   90.00
_cell.angle_beta   90.00
_cell.angle_gamma   90.00
#
_symmetry.space_group_name_H-M   'P 1'
#
loop_
_entity.id
_entity.type
_entity.pdbx_description
1 polymer ?
#
loop_
_entity_poly.entity_id
_entity_poly.type
_entity_poly.pdbx_seq_one_letter_code
_entity_poly.pdbx_strand_id
1 'polypeptide(L)'
;MQDSRRPSAETRGSLQMSLLIPPRHPRLISARPVVKFQRPCFDPTRPPHRRSQTKTTQTMSKRALRLAALLLAAVAVAATPAAVAARVGPPLAGGWSPIKDVSDPHIQELGGWAVAEHARLANDGLRFGEVTGGEQQVVAGMNYKLVLDATDADGAVGAYGAFVYEQAWTNTRELMSFAPASR
;
A
#
# COMPACT_ATOMS: atom_id res chain seq x y z
N MET A 1 -52.16 -2.83 48.93
CA MET A 1 -50.95 -2.57 48.13
C MET A 1 -51.32 -2.87 46.68
N GLN A 2 -51.58 -1.88 45.81
CA GLN A 2 -50.56 -1.06 45.10
C GLN A 2 -49.51 -1.97 44.46
N ASP A 3 -49.17 -1.92 43.18
CA ASP A 3 -49.34 -0.96 42.10
C ASP A 3 -48.68 -1.60 40.85
N SER A 4 -48.82 -0.98 39.68
CA SER A 4 -47.90 -1.03 38.55
C SER A 4 -48.00 -2.23 37.60
N ARG A 5 -47.99 -2.07 36.27
CA ARG A 5 -48.07 -0.91 35.38
C ARG A 5 -48.22 -1.47 33.95
N ARG A 6 -49.00 -0.79 33.10
CA ARG A 6 -49.16 -1.07 31.67
C ARG A 6 -47.82 -0.94 30.93
N PRO A 7 -47.53 -1.71 29.88
CA PRO A 7 -46.61 -1.27 28.84
C PRO A 7 -47.35 -0.35 27.86
N SER A 8 -46.93 0.91 27.85
CA SER A 8 -47.35 1.93 26.90
C SER A 8 -46.68 1.66 25.55
N ALA A 9 -47.48 1.54 24.50
CA ALA A 9 -47.00 1.46 23.13
C ALA A 9 -46.50 2.85 22.69
N GLU A 10 -45.19 3.00 22.62
CA GLU A 10 -44.56 4.24 22.15
C GLU A 10 -44.60 4.28 20.61
N THR A 11 -45.42 5.19 20.09
CA THR A 11 -45.61 5.43 18.67
C THR A 11 -44.72 6.59 18.22
N ARG A 12 -43.80 6.27 17.31
CA ARG A 12 -43.33 7.05 16.15
C ARG A 12 -43.32 8.58 16.30
N GLY A 13 -42.14 9.12 16.59
CA GLY A 13 -41.75 10.49 16.27
C GLY A 13 -40.68 10.51 15.17
N SER A 14 -41.13 10.72 13.94
CA SER A 14 -40.29 10.85 12.73
C SER A 14 -39.40 12.09 12.82
N LEU A 15 -38.09 11.92 12.96
CA LEU A 15 -37.11 12.99 12.74
C LEU A 15 -36.80 13.05 11.24
N GLN A 16 -37.46 13.97 10.56
CA GLN A 16 -37.09 14.43 9.22
C GLN A 16 -35.68 15.02 9.27
N MET A 17 -34.67 14.20 8.94
CA MET A 17 -33.32 14.68 8.69
C MET A 17 -33.28 15.23 7.26
N SER A 18 -33.50 16.55 7.13
CA SER A 18 -33.36 17.28 5.88
C SER A 18 -32.01 16.99 5.24
N LEU A 19 -32.07 16.33 4.09
CA LEU A 19 -30.96 15.92 3.25
C LEU A 19 -30.32 17.17 2.60
N LEU A 20 -29.32 17.80 3.23
CA LEU A 20 -28.45 18.76 2.55
C LEU A 20 -27.40 17.99 1.74
N ILE A 21 -27.75 17.68 0.49
CA ILE A 21 -26.83 17.20 -0.53
C ILE A 21 -25.89 18.36 -0.91
N PRO A 22 -24.57 18.28 -0.73
CA PRO A 22 -23.66 19.26 -1.31
C PRO A 22 -23.53 19.04 -2.83
N PRO A 23 -23.50 20.11 -3.66
CA PRO A 23 -23.38 19.97 -5.10
C PRO A 23 -22.00 19.46 -5.53
N ARG A 24 -21.98 18.38 -6.33
CA ARG A 24 -20.79 17.92 -7.06
C ARG A 24 -20.51 18.89 -8.20
N HIS A 25 -19.49 19.74 -8.06
CA HIS A 25 -18.97 20.49 -9.19
C HIS A 25 -18.19 19.55 -10.14
N PRO A 26 -18.43 19.61 -11.47
CA PRO A 26 -17.63 18.88 -12.44
C PRO A 26 -16.21 19.47 -12.50
N ARG A 27 -15.20 18.60 -12.40
CA ARG A 27 -13.79 18.97 -12.59
C ARG A 27 -13.61 19.47 -14.03
N LEU A 28 -13.27 20.75 -14.17
CA LEU A 28 -12.77 21.33 -15.42
C LEU A 28 -11.47 20.62 -15.80
N ILE A 29 -11.47 19.93 -16.94
CA ILE A 29 -10.28 19.38 -17.57
C ILE A 29 -9.50 20.58 -18.13
N SER A 30 -8.43 20.96 -17.43
CA SER A 30 -7.47 21.96 -17.92
C SER A 30 -6.75 21.40 -19.15
N ALA A 31 -7.01 22.02 -20.30
CA ALA A 31 -6.33 21.74 -21.55
C ALA A 31 -4.82 22.06 -21.41
N ARG A 32 -3.98 21.05 -21.58
CA ARG A 32 -2.52 21.24 -21.66
C ARG A 32 -2.18 21.99 -22.96
N PRO A 33 -1.31 23.01 -22.93
CA PRO A 33 -0.88 23.66 -24.15
C PRO A 33 0.03 22.72 -24.97
N VAL A 34 -0.29 22.59 -26.25
CA VAL A 34 0.60 21.99 -27.26
C VAL A 34 1.85 22.85 -27.37
N VAL A 35 2.96 22.36 -26.84
CA VAL A 35 4.29 22.96 -27.05
C VAL A 35 4.71 22.68 -28.49
N LYS A 36 4.72 23.72 -29.32
CA LYS A 36 5.23 23.68 -30.69
C LYS A 36 6.74 23.42 -30.63
N PHE A 37 7.15 22.20 -30.96
CA PHE A 37 8.56 21.83 -31.05
C PHE A 37 9.15 22.48 -32.31
N GLN A 38 9.72 23.67 -32.14
CA GLN A 38 10.43 24.38 -33.19
C GLN A 38 11.75 23.65 -33.43
N ARG A 39 11.85 22.94 -34.56
CA ARG A 39 13.07 22.22 -34.95
C ARG A 39 14.21 23.23 -35.11
N PRO A 40 15.35 23.08 -34.41
CA PRO A 40 16.50 23.95 -34.65
C PRO A 40 17.07 23.66 -36.04
N CYS A 41 17.31 24.72 -36.81
CA CYS A 41 18.02 24.65 -38.09
C CYS A 41 19.44 24.13 -37.83
N PHE A 42 19.77 22.99 -38.44
CA PHE A 42 21.12 22.43 -38.39
C PHE A 42 21.98 23.19 -39.40
N ASP A 43 22.89 24.03 -38.91
CA ASP A 43 23.85 24.78 -39.73
C ASP A 43 25.11 23.94 -39.96
N PRO A 44 25.40 23.50 -41.20
CA PRO A 44 26.51 22.60 -41.51
C PRO A 44 27.87 23.31 -41.60
N THR A 45 27.98 24.61 -41.34
CA THR A 45 29.23 25.36 -41.55
C THR A 45 30.10 25.54 -40.31
N ARG A 46 29.73 24.97 -39.15
CA ARG A 46 30.48 25.15 -37.91
C ARG A 46 31.57 24.08 -37.73
N PRO A 47 32.88 24.42 -37.78
CA PRO A 47 33.94 23.46 -37.53
C PRO A 47 33.97 23.06 -36.03
N PRO A 48 34.34 21.80 -35.71
CA PRO A 48 34.32 21.31 -34.34
C PRO A 48 35.39 21.97 -33.47
N HIS A 49 34.96 22.53 -32.34
CA HIS A 49 35.84 23.00 -31.28
C HIS A 49 36.60 21.82 -30.66
N ARG A 50 37.91 21.81 -30.87
CA ARG A 50 38.90 20.93 -30.25
C ARG A 50 38.87 21.13 -28.72
N ARG A 51 38.22 20.21 -28.01
CA ARG A 51 38.27 20.13 -26.55
C ARG A 51 39.59 19.49 -26.15
N SER A 52 40.58 20.32 -25.81
CA SER A 52 41.88 19.90 -25.29
C SER A 52 41.69 19.12 -23.99
N GLN A 53 41.98 17.82 -24.00
CA GLN A 53 42.14 17.03 -22.78
C GLN A 53 43.57 17.25 -22.25
N THR A 54 43.74 18.04 -21.19
CA THR A 54 44.96 18.02 -20.39
C THR A 54 44.88 16.82 -19.44
N LYS A 55 45.41 15.68 -19.89
CA LYS A 55 45.71 14.54 -19.03
C LYS A 55 46.92 14.94 -18.17
N THR A 56 46.67 15.51 -17.01
CA THR A 56 47.72 15.75 -16.02
C THR A 56 48.14 14.40 -15.47
N THR A 57 49.29 13.92 -15.94
CA THR A 57 50.02 12.77 -15.44
C THR A 57 50.43 13.05 -13.99
N GLN A 58 49.62 12.61 -13.02
CA GLN A 58 49.97 12.67 -11.62
C GLN A 58 50.78 11.42 -11.24
N THR A 59 52.06 11.43 -11.61
CA THR A 59 53.07 10.50 -11.10
C THR A 59 53.55 10.99 -9.74
N MET A 60 52.77 10.74 -8.68
CA MET A 60 53.28 10.81 -7.31
C MET A 60 53.73 9.42 -6.84
N SER A 61 55.04 9.21 -6.94
CA SER A 61 55.89 8.56 -5.94
C SER A 61 55.29 7.38 -5.16
N LYS A 62 55.45 6.17 -5.72
CA LYS A 62 55.24 4.86 -5.06
C LYS A 62 56.18 4.59 -3.86
N ARG A 63 56.81 5.62 -3.28
CA ARG A 63 57.59 5.53 -2.03
C ARG A 63 56.82 6.05 -0.82
N ALA A 64 55.76 6.83 -1.02
CA ALA A 64 54.84 7.20 0.07
C ALA A 64 53.84 6.08 0.44
N LEU A 65 53.70 5.06 -0.41
CA LEU A 65 52.81 3.90 -0.19
C LEU A 65 53.49 2.68 0.46
N ARG A 66 54.71 2.79 0.98
CA ARG A 66 55.40 1.67 1.66
C ARG A 66 55.87 1.93 3.09
N LEU A 67 55.52 3.07 3.68
CA LEU A 67 55.86 3.39 5.08
C LEU A 67 54.64 3.58 5.99
N ALA A 68 53.42 3.53 5.46
CA ALA A 68 52.19 3.55 6.25
C ALA A 68 51.48 2.19 6.28
N ALA A 69 52.21 1.10 6.06
CA ALA A 69 51.66 -0.26 5.95
C ALA A 69 52.15 -1.22 7.07
N LEU A 70 52.77 -0.71 8.15
CA LEU A 70 53.43 -1.56 9.16
C LEU A 70 53.25 -1.14 10.64
N LEU A 71 52.21 -0.40 11.01
CA LEU A 71 51.88 -0.15 12.43
C LEU A 71 50.38 0.02 12.65
N LEU A 72 49.61 -1.07 12.71
CA LEU A 72 48.34 -1.19 13.42
C LEU A 72 47.92 -2.67 13.40
N ALA A 73 48.70 -3.48 14.11
CA ALA A 73 48.36 -4.87 14.40
C ALA A 73 47.40 -4.93 15.60
N ALA A 74 46.37 -5.76 15.45
CA ALA A 74 45.61 -6.43 16.50
C ALA A 74 44.80 -5.56 17.49
N VAL A 75 43.51 -5.36 17.18
CA VAL A 75 42.46 -5.46 18.20
C VAL A 75 41.32 -6.31 17.62
N ALA A 76 41.29 -7.58 18.02
CA ALA A 76 40.14 -8.45 17.84
C ALA A 76 39.09 -8.06 18.89
N VAL A 77 38.01 -7.39 18.48
CA VAL A 77 36.82 -7.22 19.32
C VAL A 77 35.75 -8.17 18.78
N ALA A 78 35.26 -8.98 19.71
CA ALA A 78 34.31 -10.06 19.51
C ALA A 78 33.08 -9.63 18.70
N ALA A 79 32.74 -10.45 17.71
CA ALA A 79 31.46 -10.38 17.04
C ALA A 79 30.34 -10.75 18.04
N THR A 80 29.74 -9.75 18.66
CA THR A 80 28.40 -9.89 19.23
C THR A 80 27.40 -9.85 18.07
N PRO A 81 26.53 -10.85 17.88
CA PRO A 81 25.36 -10.61 17.06
C PRO A 81 24.52 -9.55 17.77
N ALA A 82 24.52 -8.34 17.21
CA ALA A 82 23.49 -7.36 17.54
C ALA A 82 22.17 -8.01 17.11
N ALA A 83 21.47 -8.59 18.07
CA ALA A 83 20.06 -8.89 17.91
C ALA A 83 19.42 -7.55 17.49
N VAL A 84 19.04 -7.44 16.23
CA VAL A 84 18.13 -6.40 15.79
C VAL A 84 16.83 -6.71 16.52
N ALA A 85 16.70 -6.16 17.73
CA ALA A 85 15.44 -6.06 18.40
C ALA A 85 14.56 -5.25 17.44
N ALA A 86 13.75 -5.96 16.67
CA ALA A 86 12.65 -5.37 15.93
C ALA A 86 11.87 -4.58 16.97
N ARG A 87 12.05 -3.27 16.94
CA ARG A 87 11.31 -2.30 17.71
C ARG A 87 9.83 -2.56 17.44
N VAL A 88 9.20 -3.33 18.31
CA VAL A 88 7.74 -3.46 18.38
C VAL A 88 7.24 -2.16 19.00
N GLY A 89 7.33 -1.08 18.22
CA GLY A 89 6.57 0.13 18.48
C GLY A 89 5.10 -0.11 18.08
N PRO A 90 4.15 0.63 18.67
CA PRO A 90 2.78 0.66 18.15
C PRO A 90 2.83 1.03 16.66
N PRO A 91 2.00 0.41 15.80
CA PRO A 91 1.98 0.69 14.38
C PRO A 91 1.83 2.19 14.17
N LEU A 92 2.83 2.81 13.53
CA LEU A 92 2.80 4.22 13.20
C LEU A 92 1.61 4.48 12.29
N ALA A 93 0.72 5.38 12.69
CA ALA A 93 -0.41 5.79 11.84
C ALA A 93 0.11 6.18 10.45
N GLY A 94 -0.50 5.62 9.40
CA GLY A 94 -0.14 5.87 8.00
C GLY A 94 0.83 4.87 7.34
N GLY A 95 1.47 3.96 8.08
CA GLY A 95 2.32 2.90 7.49
C GLY A 95 1.57 1.60 7.19
N TRP A 96 1.97 0.88 6.15
CA TRP A 96 1.58 -0.53 5.99
C TRP A 96 2.30 -1.37 7.05
N SER A 97 1.57 -2.30 7.65
CA SER A 97 2.09 -3.24 8.64
C SER A 97 1.53 -4.64 8.37
N PRO A 98 2.29 -5.71 8.59
CA PRO A 98 1.78 -7.06 8.44
C PRO A 98 0.60 -7.33 9.39
N ILE A 99 -0.40 -8.07 8.92
CA ILE A 99 -1.46 -8.60 9.78
C ILE A 99 -0.84 -9.67 10.69
N LYS A 100 -0.98 -9.50 12.00
CA LYS A 100 -0.35 -10.39 13.00
C LYS A 100 -1.09 -11.72 13.15
N ASP A 101 -2.41 -11.65 13.17
CA ASP A 101 -3.29 -12.80 13.29
C ASP A 101 -4.20 -12.83 12.07
N VAL A 102 -3.86 -13.68 11.10
CA VAL A 102 -4.68 -13.88 9.90
C VAL A 102 -5.93 -14.69 10.21
N SER A 103 -5.94 -15.45 11.29
CA SER A 103 -7.08 -16.25 11.75
C SER A 103 -8.08 -15.43 12.56
N ASP A 104 -7.82 -14.13 12.76
CA ASP A 104 -8.78 -13.20 13.35
C ASP A 104 -10.11 -13.28 12.57
N PRO A 105 -11.24 -13.53 13.24
CA PRO A 105 -12.54 -13.65 12.59
C PRO A 105 -12.91 -12.45 11.71
N HIS A 106 -12.48 -11.24 12.09
CA HIS A 106 -12.72 -10.03 11.29
C HIS A 106 -11.94 -10.07 9.98
N ILE A 107 -10.67 -10.52 10.01
CA ILE A 107 -9.85 -10.64 8.80
C ILE A 107 -10.42 -11.70 7.86
N GLN A 108 -10.86 -12.85 8.41
CA GLN A 108 -11.51 -13.89 7.61
C GLN A 108 -12.85 -13.41 7.03
N GLU A 109 -13.64 -12.66 7.79
CA GLU A 109 -14.89 -12.05 7.31
C GLU A 109 -14.63 -11.06 6.16
N LEU A 110 -13.60 -10.22 6.27
CA LEU A 110 -13.19 -9.31 5.20
C LEU A 110 -12.78 -10.06 3.93
N GLY A 111 -12.06 -11.18 4.07
CA GLY A 111 -11.71 -12.05 2.95
C GLY A 111 -12.94 -12.66 2.27
N GLY A 112 -13.86 -13.20 3.07
CA GLY A 112 -15.12 -13.77 2.57
C GLY A 112 -15.98 -12.72 1.87
N TRP A 113 -16.10 -11.53 2.46
CA TRP A 113 -16.81 -10.40 1.87
C TRP A 113 -16.18 -9.97 0.53
N ALA A 114 -14.86 -9.87 0.45
CA ALA A 114 -14.16 -9.47 -0.76
C ALA A 114 -14.39 -10.45 -1.92
N VAL A 115 -14.33 -11.76 -1.65
CA VAL A 115 -14.63 -12.79 -2.66
C VAL A 115 -16.09 -12.74 -3.08
N ALA A 116 -17.02 -12.63 -2.12
CA ALA A 116 -18.45 -12.55 -2.44
C ALA A 116 -18.79 -11.33 -3.30
N GLU A 117 -18.21 -10.17 -3.00
CA GLU A 117 -18.42 -8.94 -3.78
C GLU A 117 -17.79 -9.04 -5.16
N HIS A 118 -16.58 -9.63 -5.28
CA HIS A 118 -15.98 -9.91 -6.58
C HIS A 118 -16.85 -10.86 -7.41
N ALA A 119 -17.25 -12.00 -6.84
CA ALA A 119 -18.06 -13.00 -7.51
C ALA A 119 -19.42 -12.43 -7.95
N ARG A 120 -20.01 -11.52 -7.17
CA ARG A 120 -21.23 -10.80 -7.54
C ARG A 120 -21.02 -9.85 -8.73
N LEU A 121 -19.87 -9.18 -8.80
CA LEU A 121 -19.55 -8.21 -9.86
C LEU A 121 -19.06 -8.89 -11.16
N ALA A 122 -18.25 -9.93 -11.04
CA ALA A 122 -17.65 -10.68 -12.14
C ALA A 122 -18.54 -11.83 -12.64
N ASN A 123 -19.46 -12.32 -11.81
CA ASN A 123 -20.33 -13.47 -12.09
C ASN A 123 -19.52 -14.72 -12.46
N ASP A 124 -18.43 -14.98 -11.74
CA ASP A 124 -17.49 -16.09 -11.98
C ASP A 124 -17.67 -17.29 -11.03
N GLY A 125 -18.53 -17.15 -10.01
CA GLY A 125 -18.83 -18.21 -9.06
C GLY A 125 -17.69 -18.52 -8.09
N LEU A 126 -16.74 -17.61 -7.92
CA LEU A 126 -15.62 -17.78 -6.99
C LEU A 126 -16.11 -17.94 -5.54
N ARG A 127 -15.56 -18.91 -4.82
CA ARG A 127 -15.90 -19.24 -3.43
C ARG A 127 -14.71 -19.02 -2.51
N PHE A 128 -14.96 -18.34 -1.40
CA PHE A 128 -13.93 -18.06 -0.39
C PHE A 128 -13.40 -19.35 0.25
N GLY A 129 -12.08 -19.46 0.37
CA GLY A 129 -11.39 -20.47 1.18
C GLY A 129 -10.99 -19.89 2.52
N GLU A 130 -9.82 -19.26 2.57
CA GLU A 130 -9.28 -18.61 3.76
C GLU A 130 -8.37 -17.44 3.39
N VAL A 131 -8.20 -16.49 4.33
CA VAL A 131 -7.12 -15.50 4.23
C VAL A 131 -5.81 -16.14 4.71
N THR A 132 -4.81 -16.15 3.84
CA THR A 132 -3.48 -16.75 4.09
C THR A 132 -2.44 -15.71 4.52
N GLY A 133 -2.71 -14.42 4.31
CA GLY A 133 -1.77 -13.35 4.66
C GLY A 133 -2.30 -11.96 4.36
N GLY A 134 -1.50 -10.95 4.69
CA GLY A 134 -1.78 -9.61 4.24
C GLY A 134 -1.08 -8.50 5.03
N GLU A 135 -1.35 -7.28 4.59
CA GLU A 135 -0.94 -6.04 5.24
C GLU A 135 -2.16 -5.20 5.58
N GLN A 136 -2.05 -4.43 6.65
CA GLN A 136 -3.05 -3.45 7.07
C GLN A 136 -2.42 -2.07 7.26
N GLN A 137 -3.21 -1.03 7.04
CA GLN A 137 -2.80 0.36 7.20
C GLN A 137 -3.94 1.18 7.80
N VAL A 138 -3.62 1.94 8.84
CA VAL A 138 -4.55 2.92 9.45
C VAL A 138 -4.55 4.19 8.60
N VAL A 139 -5.75 4.60 8.17
CA VAL A 139 -6.02 5.84 7.40
C VAL A 139 -7.20 6.59 8.06
N ALA A 140 -8.03 7.31 7.30
CA ALA A 140 -9.36 7.74 7.75
C ALA A 140 -10.35 6.55 7.78
N GLY A 141 -9.92 5.42 8.35
CA GLY A 141 -10.50 4.09 8.21
C GLY A 141 -9.37 3.06 8.28
N MET A 142 -9.60 1.88 7.69
CA MET A 142 -8.62 0.80 7.59
C MET A 142 -8.50 0.34 6.14
N ASN A 143 -7.27 0.17 5.69
CA ASN A 143 -6.93 -0.45 4.42
C ASN A 143 -6.37 -1.84 4.69
N TYR A 144 -6.81 -2.84 3.93
CA TYR A 144 -6.33 -4.22 4.01
C TYR A 144 -5.92 -4.72 2.64
N LYS A 145 -4.67 -5.16 2.49
CA LYS A 145 -4.20 -5.96 1.35
C LYS A 145 -4.19 -7.40 1.79
N LEU A 146 -5.23 -8.14 1.47
CA LEU A 146 -5.38 -9.53 1.83
C LEU A 146 -4.82 -10.41 0.71
N VAL A 147 -4.14 -11.48 1.12
CA VAL A 147 -3.84 -12.63 0.26
C VAL A 147 -4.73 -13.76 0.76
N LEU A 148 -5.53 -14.34 -0.13
CA LEU A 148 -6.52 -15.35 0.21
C LEU A 148 -6.54 -16.46 -0.84
N ASP A 149 -6.93 -17.64 -0.41
CA ASP A 149 -7.24 -18.74 -1.30
C ASP A 149 -8.74 -18.73 -1.61
N ALA A 150 -9.07 -18.98 -2.87
CA ALA A 150 -10.44 -19.09 -3.33
C ALA A 150 -10.57 -20.21 -4.37
N THR A 151 -11.74 -20.82 -4.39
CA THR A 151 -12.06 -21.94 -5.29
C THR A 151 -12.97 -21.45 -6.40
N ASP A 152 -12.61 -21.70 -7.66
CA ASP A 152 -13.46 -21.36 -8.80
C ASP A 152 -14.69 -22.28 -8.91
N ALA A 153 -15.54 -22.02 -9.91
CA ALA A 153 -16.73 -22.82 -10.17
C ALA A 153 -16.41 -24.29 -10.47
N ASP A 154 -15.26 -24.57 -11.11
CA ASP A 154 -14.79 -25.89 -11.51
C ASP A 154 -14.12 -26.67 -10.35
N GLY A 155 -13.89 -26.01 -9.21
CA GLY A 155 -13.29 -26.61 -8.02
C GLY A 155 -11.77 -26.44 -7.92
N ALA A 156 -11.14 -25.68 -8.82
CA ALA A 156 -9.71 -25.38 -8.73
C ALA A 156 -9.46 -24.28 -7.70
N VAL A 157 -8.47 -24.50 -6.84
CA VAL A 157 -8.04 -23.54 -5.82
C VAL A 157 -6.95 -22.64 -6.38
N GLY A 158 -7.14 -21.33 -6.26
CA GLY A 158 -6.17 -20.31 -6.65
C GLY A 158 -5.95 -19.29 -5.53
N ALA A 159 -4.77 -18.68 -5.53
CA ALA A 159 -4.44 -17.57 -4.64
C ALA A 159 -4.81 -16.24 -5.28
N TYR A 160 -5.38 -15.34 -4.49
CA TYR A 160 -5.88 -14.03 -4.92
C TYR A 160 -5.43 -12.94 -3.96
N GLY A 161 -5.20 -11.75 -4.51
CA GLY A 161 -5.01 -10.51 -3.77
C GLY A 161 -6.29 -9.69 -3.77
N ALA A 162 -6.73 -9.27 -2.59
CA ALA A 162 -7.85 -8.35 -2.42
C ALA A 162 -7.39 -7.09 -1.70
N PHE A 163 -7.77 -5.92 -2.22
CA PHE A 163 -7.58 -4.64 -1.52
C PHE A 163 -8.93 -4.15 -1.05
N VAL A 164 -9.12 -4.08 0.26
CA VAL A 164 -10.38 -3.68 0.92
C VAL A 164 -10.15 -2.42 1.73
N TYR A 165 -11.07 -1.47 1.62
CA TYR A 165 -11.20 -0.33 2.52
C TYR A 165 -12.40 -0.54 3.44
N GLU A 166 -12.23 -0.23 4.72
CA GLU A 166 -13.29 -0.32 5.73
C GLU A 166 -13.28 0.91 6.65
N GLN A 167 -14.46 1.44 6.94
CA GLN A 167 -14.68 2.47 7.94
C GLN A 167 -15.83 2.06 8.86
N ALA A 168 -15.48 1.43 9.99
CA ALA A 168 -16.46 0.82 10.89
C ALA A 168 -17.50 1.81 11.45
N TRP A 169 -17.11 3.05 11.76
CA TRP A 169 -18.01 4.04 12.38
C TRP A 169 -19.06 4.63 11.41
N THR A 170 -18.91 4.43 10.11
CA THR A 170 -19.94 4.77 9.10
C THR A 170 -20.51 3.53 8.42
N ASN A 171 -20.08 2.33 8.82
CA ASN A 171 -20.42 1.07 8.16
C ASN A 171 -20.12 1.09 6.64
N THR A 172 -19.04 1.78 6.26
CA THR A 172 -18.60 1.85 4.86
C THR A 172 -17.58 0.76 4.61
N ARG A 173 -17.77 0.00 3.54
CA ARG A 173 -16.81 -1.00 3.08
C ARG A 173 -16.79 -1.03 1.56
N GLU A 174 -15.58 -1.07 0.99
CA GLU A 174 -15.38 -0.98 -0.45
C GLU A 174 -14.26 -1.93 -0.91
N LEU A 175 -14.52 -2.67 -1.99
CA LEU A 175 -13.54 -3.53 -2.63
C LEU A 175 -12.81 -2.68 -3.67
N MET A 176 -11.58 -2.29 -3.36
CA MET A 176 -10.76 -1.43 -4.22
C MET A 176 -10.20 -2.19 -5.42
N SER A 177 -9.76 -3.43 -5.21
CA SER A 177 -9.28 -4.30 -6.28
C SER A 177 -9.31 -5.76 -5.89
N PHE A 178 -9.46 -6.64 -6.87
CA PHE A 178 -9.36 -8.09 -6.71
C PHE A 178 -8.65 -8.68 -7.94
N ALA A 179 -7.61 -9.47 -7.73
CA ALA A 179 -6.81 -10.05 -8.81
C ALA A 179 -6.13 -11.36 -8.39
N PRO A 180 -5.79 -12.27 -9.31
CA PRO A 180 -4.94 -13.41 -9.01
C PRO A 180 -3.61 -12.97 -8.36
N ALA A 181 -3.20 -13.66 -7.30
CA ALA A 181 -1.92 -13.40 -6.66
C ALA A 181 -0.79 -14.00 -7.52
N SER A 182 0.27 -13.23 -7.73
CA SER A 182 1.50 -13.76 -8.31
C SER A 182 2.20 -14.60 -7.25
N ARG A 183 2.33 -15.91 -7.51
CA ARG A 183 2.98 -16.87 -6.63
C ARG A 183 4.49 -16.95 -6.90
#